data_AF-A0A6M3LTE6-F1
#
_entry.id   AF-A0A6M3LTE6-F1
#
_cell.length_a   1.000
_cell.length_b   1.000
_cell.length_c   1.000
_cell.angle_alpha   90.00
_cell.angle_beta   90.00
_cell.angle_gamma   90.00
#
_symmetry.space_group_name_H-M   'P 1'
#
loop_
_entity.id
_entity.type
_entity.pdbx_description
1 polymer ?
#
loop_
_entity_poly.entity_id
_entity_poly.type
_entity_poly.pdbx_seq_one_letter_code
_entity_poly.pdbx_strand_id
1 'polypeptide(L)'
;MKIIRDEELFGLMMIPLLVDWRIRRCNEKGCTSKPNTIITGAGENIPAFGLCELHFQEGNTEGGTEYSLVFDNFDAFKTEEQ
;
A
#
# COMPACT_ATOMS: atom_id res chain seq x y z
N MET A 1 -4.47 6.38 -13.09
CA MET A 1 -3.76 6.28 -11.80
C MET A 1 -3.95 7.55 -10.99
N LYS A 2 -4.30 7.43 -9.70
CA LYS A 2 -4.31 8.54 -8.74
C LYS A 2 -3.46 8.15 -7.54
N ILE A 3 -2.74 9.13 -6.99
CA ILE A 3 -1.82 8.95 -5.87
C ILE A 3 -2.30 9.83 -4.71
N ILE A 4 -2.45 9.25 -3.53
CA ILE A 4 -2.84 9.93 -2.29
C ILE A 4 -1.67 9.77 -1.32
N ARG A 5 -1.15 10.87 -0.75
CA ARG A 5 0.08 10.85 0.08
C ARG A 5 0.01 11.82 1.26
N ASP A 6 0.77 11.50 2.30
CA ASP A 6 1.08 12.37 3.44
C ASP A 6 2.61 12.43 3.60
N GLU A 7 3.18 13.46 3.00
CA GLU A 7 4.62 13.73 2.98
C GLU A 7 5.09 14.46 4.24
N GLU A 8 4.19 15.20 4.91
CA GLU A 8 4.52 16.03 6.08
C GLU A 8 4.64 15.19 7.36
N LEU A 9 3.73 14.22 7.56
CA LEU A 9 3.65 13.41 8.77
C LEU A 9 3.83 11.91 8.50
N PHE A 10 4.45 11.57 7.36
CA PHE A 10 4.80 10.20 6.97
C PHE A 10 3.64 9.21 7.13
N GLY A 11 2.45 9.57 6.63
CA GLY A 11 1.27 8.70 6.64
C GLY A 11 0.45 8.72 7.93
N LEU A 12 0.73 9.59 8.91
CA LEU A 12 -0.11 9.71 10.13
C LEU A 12 -1.52 10.19 9.78
N MET A 13 -1.65 11.17 8.88
CA MET A 13 -2.96 11.70 8.48
C MET A 13 -3.74 10.73 7.59
N MET A 14 -3.06 9.72 7.05
CA MET A 14 -3.66 8.70 6.19
C MET A 14 -4.17 7.48 6.95
N ILE A 15 -3.89 7.35 8.25
CA ILE A 15 -4.30 6.17 9.05
C ILE A 15 -5.79 5.84 8.88
N PRO A 16 -6.74 6.80 8.97
CA PRO A 16 -8.15 6.47 8.80
C PRO A 16 -8.47 5.86 7.43
N LEU A 17 -7.87 6.41 6.36
CA LEU A 17 -8.09 5.95 5.00
C LEU A 17 -7.43 4.59 4.73
N LEU A 18 -6.22 4.38 5.27
CA LEU A 18 -5.51 3.10 5.21
C LEU A 18 -6.31 1.98 5.88
N VAL A 19 -6.94 2.27 7.03
CA VAL A 19 -7.80 1.31 7.73
C VAL A 19 -9.07 1.01 6.93
N ASP A 20 -9.76 2.04 6.43
CA ASP A 20 -10.97 1.89 5.61
C ASP A 20 -10.72 1.02 4.38
N TRP A 21 -9.58 1.23 3.72
CA TRP A 21 -9.19 0.49 2.51
C TRP A 21 -8.45 -0.81 2.80
N ARG A 22 -8.32 -1.18 4.08
CA ARG A 22 -7.64 -2.40 4.54
C ARG A 22 -6.17 -2.51 4.11
N ILE A 23 -5.49 -1.37 3.93
CA ILE A 23 -4.06 -1.27 3.61
C ILE A 23 -3.28 -1.13 4.92
N ARG A 24 -2.67 -2.22 5.39
CA ARG A 24 -2.03 -2.27 6.72
C ARG A 24 -0.54 -1.96 6.72
N ARG A 25 0.11 -2.32 5.62
CA ARG A 25 1.54 -2.20 5.40
C ARG A 25 1.78 -1.81 3.95
N CYS A 26 3.02 -1.43 3.64
CA CYS A 26 3.50 -1.39 2.28
C CYS A 26 3.22 -2.73 1.59
N ASN A 27 2.60 -2.69 0.41
CA ASN A 27 2.21 -3.87 -0.36
C ASN A 27 3.38 -4.47 -1.14
N GLU A 28 4.55 -3.83 -1.20
CA GLU A 28 5.74 -4.45 -1.77
C GLU A 28 6.12 -5.73 -1.02
N LYS A 29 6.40 -6.80 -1.76
CA LYS A 29 6.65 -8.14 -1.21
C LYS A 29 7.81 -8.11 -0.22
N GLY A 30 7.54 -8.60 0.99
CA GLY A 30 8.52 -8.66 2.06
C GLY A 30 8.67 -7.35 2.84
N CYS A 31 7.97 -6.28 2.46
CA CYS A 31 7.93 -5.06 3.25
C CYS A 31 6.93 -5.18 4.40
N THR A 32 7.28 -4.61 5.55
CA THR A 32 6.42 -4.48 6.73
C THR A 32 6.29 -3.04 7.20
N SER A 33 6.84 -2.10 6.44
CA SER A 33 6.83 -0.67 6.78
C SER A 33 5.44 -0.08 6.66
N LYS A 34 5.16 0.94 7.49
CA LYS A 34 3.92 1.72 7.39
C LYS A 34 3.87 2.45 6.04
N PRO A 35 2.77 2.36 5.30
CA PRO A 35 2.60 3.11 4.06
C PRO A 35 2.31 4.58 4.38
N ASN A 36 2.79 5.47 3.52
CA ASN A 36 2.44 6.90 3.50
C ASN A 36 1.90 7.35 2.15
N THR A 37 1.73 6.40 1.24
CA THR A 37 1.27 6.59 -0.13
C THR A 37 0.26 5.51 -0.45
N ILE A 38 -0.85 5.88 -1.08
CA ILE A 38 -1.83 4.96 -1.65
C ILE A 38 -1.93 5.23 -3.15
N ILE A 39 -1.84 4.17 -3.95
CA ILE A 39 -1.99 4.20 -5.40
C ILE A 39 -3.32 3.54 -5.76
N THR A 40 -4.10 4.21 -6.62
CA THR A 40 -5.39 3.73 -7.13
C THR A 40 -5.48 3.85 -8.64
N GLY A 41 -6.31 3.00 -9.24
CA GLY A 41 -6.53 3.02 -10.70
C GLY A 41 -5.23 2.80 -11.47
N ALA A 42 -4.40 1.86 -11.00
CA ALA A 42 -3.15 1.44 -11.64
C ALA A 42 -3.38 0.49 -12.83
N GLY A 43 -4.62 0.04 -13.05
CA GLY A 43 -5.01 -0.83 -14.16
C GLY A 43 -6.38 -1.46 -13.88
N GLU A 44 -6.92 -2.16 -14.88
CA GLU A 44 -8.10 -3.00 -14.69
C GLU A 44 -7.75 -4.17 -13.75
N ASN A 45 -8.61 -4.44 -12.76
CA ASN A 45 -8.42 -5.48 -11.74
C ASN A 45 -7.23 -5.33 -10.78
N ILE A 46 -6.53 -4.18 -10.78
CA ILE A 46 -5.52 -3.89 -9.76
C ILE A 46 -6.20 -3.16 -8.59
N PRO A 47 -6.32 -3.78 -7.41
CA PRO A 47 -6.89 -3.11 -6.25
C PRO A 47 -6.00 -1.97 -5.78
N ALA A 48 -6.57 -1.04 -4.99
CA ALA A 48 -5.79 0.00 -4.35
C ALA A 48 -4.72 -0.62 -3.45
N PHE A 49 -3.51 -0.06 -3.47
CA PHE A 49 -2.39 -0.55 -2.67
C PHE A 49 -1.60 0.60 -2.06
N GLY A 50 -0.97 0.34 -0.91
CA GLY A 50 -0.11 1.27 -0.21
C GLY A 50 1.36 0.99 -0.44
N LEU A 51 2.16 2.05 -0.49
CA LEU A 51 3.62 1.99 -0.48
C LEU A 51 4.17 2.83 0.67
N CYS A 52 5.30 2.40 1.23
CA CYS A 52 6.10 3.26 2.09
C CYS A 52 6.90 4.26 1.25
N GLU A 53 7.51 5.25 1.92
CA GLU A 53 8.25 6.30 1.22
C GLU A 53 9.37 5.74 0.33
N LEU A 54 10.11 4.75 0.81
CA LEU A 54 11.21 4.13 0.05
C LEU A 54 10.70 3.52 -1.27
N HIS A 55 9.77 2.58 -1.21
CA HIS A 55 9.26 1.89 -2.41
C HIS A 55 8.51 2.84 -3.34
N PHE A 56 7.86 3.88 -2.81
CA PHE A 56 7.28 4.92 -3.67
C PHE A 56 8.36 5.66 -4.46
N GLN A 57 9.43 6.12 -3.81
CA GLN A 57 10.51 6.83 -4.48
C GLN A 57 11.25 5.95 -5.48
N GLU A 58 11.47 4.66 -5.17
CA GLU A 58 12.08 3.70 -6.10
C GLU A 58 11.29 3.57 -7.41
N GLY A 59 9.96 3.51 -7.35
CA GLY A 59 9.13 3.50 -8.56
C GLY A 59 8.99 4.85 -9.25
N ASN A 60 9.33 5.94 -8.56
CA ASN A 60 9.31 7.31 -9.11
C ASN A 60 10.67 7.72 -9.73
N THR A 61 11.68 6.84 -9.75
CA THR A 61 12.95 7.08 -10.44
C THR A 61 12.83 6.91 -11.95
N GLU A 62 13.71 7.59 -12.72
CA GLU A 62 13.77 7.41 -14.17
C GLU A 62 14.13 5.96 -14.54
N GLY A 63 13.21 5.28 -15.21
CA GLY A 63 13.28 3.84 -15.52
C GLY A 63 12.18 3.02 -14.82
N GLY A 64 11.63 3.53 -13.72
CA GLY A 64 10.60 2.88 -12.92
C GLY A 64 11.11 1.61 -12.20
N THR A 65 10.39 1.21 -11.16
CA THR A 65 10.61 -0.07 -10.48
C THR A 65 9.36 -0.94 -10.67
N GLU A 66 9.55 -2.20 -11.04
CA GLU A 66 8.47 -3.18 -11.09
C GLU A 66 8.13 -3.62 -9.66
N TYR A 67 6.90 -3.37 -9.23
CA TYR A 67 6.43 -3.75 -7.90
C TYR A 67 5.98 -5.20 -7.86
N SER A 68 6.45 -5.96 -6.86
CA SER A 68 5.90 -7.28 -6.55
C SER A 68 4.86 -7.12 -5.44
N LEU A 69 3.61 -6.85 -5.80
CA LEU A 69 2.56 -6.55 -4.82
C LEU A 69 2.00 -7.81 -4.12
N VAL A 70 1.86 -7.73 -2.80
CA VAL A 70 1.17 -8.71 -1.95
C VAL A 70 0.02 -8.03 -1.22
N PHE A 71 -1.16 -8.63 -1.30
CA PHE A 71 -2.37 -8.14 -0.65
C PHE A 71 -2.72 -9.02 0.54
N ASP A 72 -2.74 -8.42 1.73
CA ASP A 72 -3.06 -9.14 2.95
C ASP A 72 -4.57 -9.38 3.03
N ASN A 73 -4.99 -10.63 2.90
CA ASN A 73 -6.34 -11.07 3.29
C ASN A 73 -6.37 -11.40 4.78
N PHE A 74 -6.08 -10.39 5.63
CA PHE A 74 -6.25 -10.58 7.06
C PHE A 74 -7.72 -10.41 7.43
N ASP A 75 -8.29 -11.49 7.94
CA ASP A 75 -9.59 -11.49 8.59
C ASP A 75 -9.38 -11.96 10.04
N ALA A 76 -9.59 -11.04 10.98
CA ALA A 76 -9.39 -11.28 12.42
C ALA A 76 -10.36 -12.34 12.99
N PHE A 77 -11.43 -12.62 12.24
CA PHE A 77 -12.51 -13.51 12.62
C PHE A 77 -12.59 -14.73 11.70
N LYS A 78 -11.59 -14.93 10.82
CA LYS A 78 -11.51 -16.14 10.02
C LYS A 78 -11.28 -17.31 10.95
N THR A 79 -12.30 -18.13 11.12
CA THR A 79 -12.17 -19.41 11.80
C THR A 79 -11.25 -20.29 10.97
N GLU A 80 -10.17 -20.80 11.56
CA GLU A 80 -9.39 -21.87 10.96
C GLU A 80 -10.30 -23.11 10.89
N GLU A 81 -10.75 -23.48 9.69
CA GLU A 81 -11.39 -24.78 9.48
C GLU A 81 -10.34 -25.86 9.79
N GLN A 82 -10.58 -26.61 10.87
CA GLN A 82 -9.78 -27.78 11.28
C GLN A 82 -10.18 -29.03 10.49
#